data_AF-A0A7W5GZP4-F1
#
_entry.id   AF-A0A7W5GZP4-F1
#
_cell.length_a   1.000
_cell.length_b   1.000
_cell.length_c   1.000
_cell.angle_alpha   90.00
_cell.angle_beta   90.00
_cell.angle_gamma   90.00
#
_symmetry.space_group_name_H-M   'P 1'
#
loop_
_entity.id
_entity.type
_entity.pdbx_description
1 polymer ?
#
loop_
_entity_poly.entity_id
_entity_poly.type
_entity_poly.pdbx_seq_one_letter_code
_entity_poly.pdbx_strand_id
1 'polypeptide(L)'
;MKASVYNFLYNRAGFKAYRCSKSTNHSFVIDLVGPPGIGKTYLIKSLIKNSILTSRRLKVGKKKKECASRARLLSIAANELDDIDILQRKAIKILYDLNMHEFPATVLVDEGLSHQFTNELCLLSELYPDDFRAIMNNRAVINLTASPEMINERIKRRSRTKGQTLSYHKNKTCDELSLFNIEVMGRRAMLIRRMKESGFPSLTIDVDKGLDKMISDIDNFILDLQ
;
A
#
# COMPACT_ATOMS: atom_id res chain seq x y z
N MET A 1 31.71 -3.09 5.62
CA MET A 1 30.91 -3.48 4.43
C MET A 1 29.96 -4.64 4.69
N LYS A 2 30.40 -5.87 5.02
CA LYS A 2 29.49 -7.02 5.29
C LYS A 2 28.51 -6.77 6.45
N ALA A 3 28.95 -6.15 7.54
CA ALA A 3 28.09 -5.81 8.68
C ALA A 3 27.04 -4.73 8.35
N SER A 4 27.38 -3.78 7.48
CA SER A 4 26.49 -2.73 6.99
C SER A 4 25.36 -3.30 6.12
N VAL A 5 25.67 -4.29 5.28
CA VAL A 5 24.68 -5.07 4.50
C VAL A 5 23.85 -6.02 5.39
N TYR A 6 24.40 -6.49 6.52
CA TYR A 6 23.63 -7.30 7.48
C TYR A 6 22.56 -6.45 8.21
N ASN A 7 22.90 -5.22 8.60
CA ASN A 7 21.94 -4.27 9.15
C ASN A 7 20.95 -3.71 8.11
N PHE A 8 21.32 -3.70 6.82
CA PHE A 8 20.46 -3.34 5.68
C PHE A 8 19.21 -4.23 5.60
N LEU A 9 19.32 -5.53 5.90
CA LEU A 9 18.20 -6.47 5.84
C LEU A 9 17.44 -6.60 7.16
N TYR A 10 17.99 -6.19 8.31
CA TYR A 10 17.34 -6.38 9.62
C TYR A 10 16.34 -5.30 10.00
N ASN A 11 16.24 -4.22 9.22
CA ASN A 11 15.31 -3.14 9.52
C ASN A 11 13.85 -3.65 9.47
N ARG A 12 13.04 -3.27 10.48
CA ARG A 12 11.63 -3.67 10.65
C ARG A 12 10.68 -3.01 9.62
N ALA A 13 11.22 -2.54 8.50
CA ALA A 13 10.56 -1.69 7.50
C ALA A 13 9.80 -2.47 6.41
N GLY A 14 9.43 -3.72 6.66
CA GLY A 14 8.54 -4.47 5.79
C GLY A 14 7.10 -4.03 5.91
N PHE A 15 6.27 -4.54 5.01
CA PHE A 15 4.84 -4.32 5.09
C PHE A 15 4.20 -5.13 6.23
N LYS A 16 3.08 -4.65 6.78
CA LYS A 16 2.23 -5.48 7.61
C LYS A 16 1.27 -6.23 6.70
N ALA A 17 1.40 -7.55 6.66
CA ALA A 17 0.55 -8.42 5.87
C ALA A 17 -0.37 -9.26 6.76
N TYR A 18 -1.60 -9.44 6.29
CA TYR A 18 -2.69 -10.14 6.94
C TYR A 18 -3.25 -11.17 5.96
N ARG A 19 -3.33 -12.45 6.37
CA ARG A 19 -3.93 -13.48 5.52
C ARG A 19 -5.44 -13.28 5.46
N CYS A 20 -6.03 -13.39 4.27
CA CYS A 20 -7.48 -13.45 4.09
C CYS A 20 -7.98 -14.84 4.52
N SER A 21 -9.03 -14.90 5.33
CA SER A 21 -9.52 -16.15 5.93
C SER A 21 -10.10 -17.11 4.90
N LYS A 22 -10.79 -16.55 3.90
CA LYS A 22 -11.26 -17.28 2.72
C LYS A 22 -10.11 -17.20 1.71
N SER A 23 -9.29 -18.25 1.55
CA SER A 23 -8.26 -18.29 0.51
C SER A 23 -8.42 -19.54 -0.35
N THR A 24 -8.57 -19.36 -1.65
CA THR A 24 -8.60 -20.43 -2.66
C THR A 24 -7.19 -20.78 -3.15
N ASN A 25 -7.11 -21.62 -4.19
CA ASN A 25 -5.87 -22.07 -4.82
C ASN A 25 -5.10 -20.94 -5.54
N HIS A 26 -5.73 -19.79 -5.81
CA HIS A 26 -5.07 -18.62 -6.41
C HIS A 26 -4.66 -17.61 -5.33
N SER A 27 -3.39 -17.21 -5.33
CA SER A 27 -2.82 -16.28 -4.35
C SER A 27 -2.72 -14.86 -4.91
N PHE A 28 -3.38 -13.91 -4.26
CA PHE A 28 -3.30 -12.49 -4.58
C PHE A 28 -2.60 -11.65 -3.49
N VAL A 29 -1.84 -10.64 -3.90
CA VAL A 29 -1.40 -9.56 -3.02
C VAL A 29 -2.35 -8.38 -3.16
N ILE A 30 -3.05 -8.03 -2.08
CA ILE A 30 -4.02 -6.93 -2.05
C ILE A 30 -3.41 -5.75 -1.29
N ASP A 31 -3.01 -4.70 -2.01
CA ASP A 31 -2.48 -3.49 -1.37
C ASP A 31 -3.62 -2.59 -0.87
N LEU A 32 -3.67 -2.35 0.45
CA LEU A 32 -4.55 -1.35 1.04
C LEU A 32 -3.88 0.02 1.02
N VAL A 33 -4.39 0.93 0.19
CA VAL A 33 -3.85 2.27 -0.02
C VAL A 33 -4.82 3.35 0.45
N GLY A 34 -4.30 4.53 0.78
CA GLY A 34 -5.11 5.65 1.26
C GLY A 34 -4.30 6.59 2.15
N PRO A 35 -4.69 7.88 2.25
CA PRO A 35 -3.85 8.89 2.87
C PRO A 35 -3.69 8.65 4.38
N PRO A 36 -2.63 9.18 5.00
CA PRO A 36 -2.47 9.13 6.44
C PRO A 36 -3.69 9.74 7.15
N GLY A 37 -4.28 9.02 8.10
CA GLY A 37 -5.49 9.48 8.81
C GLY A 37 -6.82 9.02 8.20
N ILE A 38 -6.83 8.40 7.01
CA ILE A 38 -8.05 7.90 6.35
C ILE A 38 -8.76 6.78 7.12
N GLY A 39 -8.06 6.09 8.04
CA GLY A 39 -8.65 5.02 8.87
C GLY A 39 -8.24 3.60 8.53
N LYS A 40 -7.18 3.38 7.72
CA LYS A 40 -6.69 2.02 7.35
C LYS A 40 -6.56 1.06 8.55
N THR A 41 -5.89 1.50 9.62
CA THR A 41 -5.71 0.66 10.82
C THR A 41 -7.03 0.34 11.51
N TYR A 42 -8.00 1.26 11.49
CA TYR A 42 -9.33 1.02 12.03
C TYR A 42 -10.06 -0.01 11.18
N LEU A 43 -10.05 0.15 9.84
CA LEU A 43 -10.63 -0.80 8.91
C LEU A 43 -10.03 -2.20 9.05
N ILE A 44 -8.70 -2.34 9.09
CA ILE A 44 -8.04 -3.65 9.28
C ILE A 44 -8.52 -4.34 10.57
N LYS A 45 -8.65 -3.60 11.68
CA LYS A 45 -9.18 -4.17 12.93
C LYS A 45 -10.61 -4.65 12.77
N SER A 46 -11.43 -3.90 12.05
CA SER A 46 -12.81 -4.28 11.77
C SER A 46 -12.88 -5.51 10.86
N LEU A 47 -12.04 -5.61 9.83
CA LEU A 47 -11.95 -6.81 8.98
C LEU A 47 -11.51 -8.05 9.76
N ILE A 48 -10.60 -7.89 10.73
CA ILE A 48 -10.23 -8.98 11.65
C ILE A 48 -11.39 -9.38 12.56
N LYS A 49 -12.11 -8.40 13.12
CA LYS A 49 -13.29 -8.65 13.97
C LYS A 49 -14.40 -9.41 13.22
N ASN A 50 -14.53 -9.16 11.92
CA ASN A 50 -15.50 -9.80 11.04
C ASN A 50 -14.95 -11.07 10.35
N SER A 51 -13.81 -11.60 10.81
CA SER A 51 -13.21 -12.83 10.30
C SER A 51 -12.86 -12.82 8.80
N ILE A 52 -12.79 -11.66 8.16
CA ILE A 52 -12.33 -11.52 6.76
C ILE A 52 -10.80 -11.66 6.71
N LEU A 53 -10.12 -11.06 7.69
CA LEU A 53 -8.68 -11.18 7.89
C LEU A 53 -8.36 -11.99 9.14
N THR A 54 -7.30 -12.77 9.07
CA THR A 54 -6.73 -13.41 10.26
C THR A 54 -6.00 -12.39 11.14
N SER A 55 -6.08 -12.56 12.46
CA SER A 55 -5.38 -11.72 13.43
C SER A 55 -3.86 -11.93 13.44
N ARG A 56 -3.40 -13.10 12.95
CA ARG A 56 -1.98 -13.46 12.90
C ARG A 56 -1.30 -12.73 11.75
N ARG A 57 -0.45 -11.77 12.09
CA ARG A 57 0.45 -11.15 11.10
C ARG A 57 1.32 -12.21 10.45
N LEU A 58 1.42 -12.15 9.13
CA LEU A 58 2.28 -13.03 8.38
C LEU A 58 3.74 -12.63 8.58
N LYS A 59 4.57 -13.61 8.93
CA LYS A 59 6.02 -13.47 8.90
C LYS A 59 6.50 -13.85 7.52
N VAL A 60 6.73 -12.84 6.69
CA VAL A 60 7.29 -13.05 5.35
C VAL A 60 8.80 -13.01 5.43
N GLY A 61 9.43 -14.02 4.85
CA GLY A 61 10.88 -14.15 4.82
C GLY A 61 11.53 -13.00 4.06
N LYS A 62 12.81 -12.76 4.33
CA LYS A 62 13.64 -11.77 3.63
C LYS A 62 14.66 -12.43 2.70
N LYS A 63 14.27 -13.54 2.06
CA LYS A 63 15.18 -14.23 1.13
C LYS A 63 15.53 -13.25 0.01
N LYS A 64 16.81 -13.13 -0.30
CA LYS A 64 17.27 -12.30 -1.43
C LYS A 64 16.70 -12.91 -2.70
N LYS A 65 16.04 -12.08 -3.50
CA LYS A 65 15.43 -12.45 -4.78
C LYS A 65 15.68 -11.33 -5.77
N GLU A 66 15.75 -11.70 -7.04
CA GLU A 66 16.03 -10.78 -8.12
C GLU A 66 14.89 -10.88 -9.15
N CYS A 67 14.45 -9.72 -9.63
CA CYS A 67 13.36 -9.61 -10.59
C CYS A 67 13.56 -8.31 -11.38
N ALA A 68 13.69 -8.42 -12.70
CA ALA A 68 14.01 -7.30 -13.57
C ALA A 68 12.98 -6.15 -13.45
N SER A 69 11.68 -6.47 -13.41
CA SER A 69 10.63 -5.46 -13.31
C SER A 69 10.70 -4.67 -11.99
N ARG A 70 10.97 -5.36 -10.87
CA ARG A 70 11.17 -4.70 -9.57
C ARG A 70 12.47 -3.91 -9.51
N ALA A 71 13.54 -4.39 -10.15
CA ALA A 71 14.78 -3.63 -10.27
C ALA A 71 14.56 -2.34 -11.04
N ARG A 72 13.82 -2.39 -12.16
CA ARG A 72 13.46 -1.21 -12.96
C ARG A 72 12.61 -0.21 -12.17
N LEU A 73 11.63 -0.70 -11.40
CA LEU A 73 10.85 0.14 -10.49
C LEU A 73 11.75 0.88 -9.47
N LEU A 74 12.74 0.19 -8.90
CA LEU A 74 13.70 0.81 -7.99
C LEU A 74 14.59 1.84 -8.70
N SER A 75 15.01 1.58 -9.95
CA SER A 75 15.79 2.52 -10.75
C SER A 75 15.00 3.79 -11.05
N ILE A 76 13.71 3.70 -11.37
CA ILE A 76 12.85 4.88 -11.52
C ILE A 76 12.82 5.68 -10.22
N ALA A 77 12.65 5.02 -9.07
CA ALA A 77 12.67 5.70 -7.77
C ALA A 77 14.04 6.35 -7.46
N ALA A 78 15.14 5.72 -7.86
CA ALA A 78 16.49 6.24 -7.64
C ALA A 78 16.78 7.49 -8.46
N ASN A 79 16.18 7.64 -9.64
CA ASN A 79 16.37 8.82 -10.48
C ASN A 79 15.69 10.08 -9.91
N GLU A 80 14.68 9.91 -9.04
CA GLU A 80 13.94 11.02 -8.42
C GLU A 80 14.39 11.34 -6.99
N LEU A 81 15.30 10.53 -6.41
CA LEU A 81 15.65 10.60 -4.99
C LEU A 81 17.14 10.79 -4.77
N ASP A 82 17.51 11.92 -4.20
CA ASP A 82 18.88 12.19 -3.74
C ASP A 82 19.18 11.58 -2.36
N ASP A 83 18.14 11.17 -1.61
CA ASP A 83 18.27 10.61 -0.27
C ASP A 83 18.48 9.08 -0.31
N ILE A 84 19.73 8.68 -0.09
CA ILE A 84 20.16 7.27 -0.03
C ILE A 84 19.37 6.48 1.03
N ASP A 85 19.04 7.06 2.18
CA ASP A 85 18.32 6.34 3.23
C ASP A 85 16.86 6.06 2.82
N ILE A 86 16.23 6.97 2.07
CA ILE A 86 14.90 6.71 1.47
C ILE A 86 15.01 5.59 0.44
N LEU A 87 16.02 5.63 -0.43
CA LEU A 87 16.22 4.59 -1.45
C LEU A 87 16.47 3.22 -0.83
N GLN A 88 17.27 3.15 0.24
CA GLN A 88 17.48 1.92 1.01
C GLN A 88 16.16 1.36 1.56
N ARG A 89 15.31 2.21 2.16
CA ARG A 89 13.99 1.79 2.65
C ARG A 89 13.11 1.26 1.53
N LYS A 90 13.15 1.88 0.35
CA LYS A 90 12.41 1.41 -0.85
C LYS A 90 12.93 0.05 -1.35
N ALA A 91 14.24 -0.16 -1.40
CA ALA A 91 14.83 -1.44 -1.77
C ALA A 91 14.38 -2.59 -0.85
N ILE A 92 14.33 -2.35 0.47
CA ILE A 92 13.82 -3.32 1.44
C ILE A 92 12.35 -3.68 1.17
N LYS A 93 11.52 -2.67 0.84
CA LYS A 93 10.10 -2.89 0.52
C LYS A 93 9.89 -3.74 -0.73
N ILE A 94 10.74 -3.58 -1.74
CA ILE A 94 10.74 -4.43 -2.94
C ILE A 94 11.09 -5.88 -2.59
N LEU A 95 12.10 -6.11 -1.74
CA LEU A 95 12.43 -7.46 -1.30
C LEU A 95 11.26 -8.11 -0.53
N TYR A 96 10.56 -7.33 0.29
CA TYR A 96 9.35 -7.81 0.96
C TYR A 96 8.26 -8.15 -0.06
N ASP A 97 8.00 -7.28 -1.03
CA ASP A 97 7.03 -7.52 -2.10
C ASP A 97 7.28 -8.83 -2.85
N LEU A 98 8.52 -9.06 -3.27
CA LEU A 98 8.93 -10.30 -3.95
C LEU A 98 8.68 -11.55 -3.11
N ASN A 99 8.90 -11.45 -1.80
CA ASN A 99 8.64 -12.58 -0.90
C ASN A 99 7.14 -12.76 -0.58
N MET A 100 6.35 -11.68 -0.62
CA MET A 100 4.89 -11.73 -0.48
C MET A 100 4.23 -12.40 -1.69
N HIS A 101 4.72 -12.14 -2.90
CA HIS A 101 4.13 -12.60 -4.15
C HIS A 101 4.16 -14.12 -4.32
N GLU A 102 5.12 -14.80 -3.68
CA GLU A 102 5.20 -16.27 -3.62
C GLU A 102 4.47 -16.88 -2.41
N PHE A 103 3.81 -16.07 -1.58
CA PHE A 103 3.10 -16.61 -0.43
C PHE A 103 1.86 -17.38 -0.91
N PRO A 104 1.64 -18.64 -0.49
CA PRO A 104 0.59 -19.50 -1.04
C PRO A 104 -0.79 -19.20 -0.43
N ALA A 105 -1.15 -17.92 -0.33
CA ALA A 105 -2.45 -17.45 0.09
C ALA A 105 -2.67 -16.00 -0.33
N THR A 106 -3.94 -15.60 -0.43
CA THR A 106 -4.31 -14.20 -0.59
C THR A 106 -4.04 -13.40 0.68
N VAL A 107 -3.39 -12.25 0.51
CA VAL A 107 -2.86 -11.42 1.59
C VAL A 107 -3.22 -9.96 1.39
N LEU A 108 -3.74 -9.33 2.45
CA LEU A 108 -3.94 -7.88 2.50
C LEU A 108 -2.72 -7.22 3.14
N VAL A 109 -2.19 -6.20 2.47
CA VAL A 109 -0.94 -5.52 2.83
C VAL A 109 -1.23 -4.06 3.18
N ASP A 110 -0.96 -3.67 4.42
CA ASP A 110 -1.04 -2.28 4.87
C ASP A 110 0.11 -1.47 4.27
N GLU A 111 -0.22 -0.52 3.41
CA GLU A 111 0.74 0.35 2.72
C GLU A 111 1.78 -0.41 1.87
N GLY A 112 1.31 -1.40 1.10
CA GLY A 112 2.08 -2.23 0.17
C GLY A 112 2.73 -1.49 -0.99
N LEU A 113 3.14 -2.22 -2.04
CA LEU A 113 3.93 -1.65 -3.14
C LEU A 113 3.22 -0.47 -3.82
N SER A 114 1.93 -0.63 -4.10
CA SER A 114 1.09 0.39 -4.74
C SER A 114 0.94 1.67 -3.92
N HIS A 115 1.17 1.62 -2.60
CA HIS A 115 1.19 2.79 -1.74
C HIS A 115 2.53 3.52 -1.78
N GLN A 116 3.62 2.78 -1.87
CA GLN A 116 4.98 3.28 -1.63
C GLN A 116 5.70 3.67 -2.92
N PHE A 117 5.21 3.19 -4.06
CA PHE A 117 5.76 3.43 -5.39
C PHE A 117 4.69 3.95 -6.34
N THR A 118 3.70 4.71 -5.85
CA THR A 118 2.55 5.13 -6.69
C THR A 118 3.00 5.87 -7.94
N ASN A 119 3.91 6.84 -7.81
CA ASN A 119 4.39 7.63 -8.94
C ASN A 119 5.23 6.77 -9.89
N GLU A 120 6.14 5.98 -9.33
CA GLU A 120 7.04 5.14 -10.09
C GLU A 120 6.30 4.03 -10.83
N LEU A 121 5.19 3.53 -10.28
CA LEU A 121 4.32 2.57 -10.96
C LEU A 121 3.53 3.22 -12.10
N CYS A 122 3.08 4.48 -11.95
CA CYS A 122 2.48 5.22 -13.06
C CYS A 122 3.49 5.41 -14.19
N LEU A 123 4.70 5.87 -13.88
CA LEU A 123 5.78 6.03 -14.87
C LEU A 123 6.16 4.68 -15.51
N LEU A 124 6.26 3.62 -14.72
CA LEU A 124 6.54 2.27 -15.23
C LEU A 124 5.43 1.80 -16.19
N SER A 125 4.15 2.09 -15.89
CA SER A 125 3.04 1.73 -16.78
C SER A 125 3.10 2.42 -18.13
N GLU A 126 3.69 3.62 -18.18
CA GLU A 126 3.81 4.43 -19.40
C GLU A 126 5.06 4.06 -20.20
N LEU A 127 6.20 3.94 -19.52
CA LEU A 127 7.51 3.73 -20.16
C LEU A 127 7.82 2.25 -20.43
N TYR A 128 7.31 1.35 -19.57
CA TYR A 128 7.67 -0.07 -19.55
C TYR A 128 6.44 -0.94 -19.21
N PRO A 129 5.42 -0.98 -20.09
CA PRO A 129 4.13 -1.62 -19.78
C PRO A 129 4.23 -3.10 -19.43
N ASP A 130 5.17 -3.85 -20.01
CA ASP A 130 5.37 -5.28 -19.70
C ASP A 130 5.91 -5.48 -18.27
N ASP A 131 6.82 -4.61 -17.82
CA ASP A 131 7.30 -4.63 -16.44
C ASP A 131 6.20 -4.26 -15.46
N PHE A 132 5.36 -3.27 -15.80
CA PHE A 132 4.18 -2.95 -15.01
C PHE A 132 3.22 -4.14 -14.91
N ARG A 133 2.90 -4.81 -16.03
CA ARG A 133 2.06 -6.02 -16.04
C ARG A 133 2.66 -7.12 -15.18
N ALA A 134 3.97 -7.35 -15.25
CA ALA A 134 4.66 -8.35 -14.43
C ALA A 134 4.61 -8.03 -12.92
N ILE A 135 4.52 -6.75 -12.53
CA ILE A 135 4.35 -6.33 -11.13
C ILE A 135 2.91 -6.46 -10.66
N MET A 136 1.96 -6.14 -11.53
CA MET A 136 0.54 -6.15 -11.25
C MET A 136 -0.12 -7.52 -11.39
N ASN A 137 0.54 -8.49 -12.04
CA ASN A 137 0.07 -9.86 -12.09
C ASN A 137 -0.17 -10.40 -10.67
N ASN A 138 -1.30 -11.05 -10.43
CA ASN A 138 -1.74 -11.50 -9.10
C ASN A 138 -1.72 -10.41 -8.01
N ARG A 139 -1.94 -9.14 -8.39
CA ARG A 139 -2.07 -8.01 -7.48
C ARG A 139 -3.42 -7.32 -7.64
N ALA A 140 -3.98 -6.93 -6.50
CA ALA A 140 -5.15 -6.08 -6.44
C ALA A 140 -4.87 -4.86 -5.57
N VAL A 141 -5.65 -3.79 -5.74
CA VAL A 141 -5.55 -2.58 -4.91
C VAL A 141 -6.91 -2.20 -4.34
N ILE A 142 -6.97 -1.97 -3.03
CA ILE A 142 -8.11 -1.33 -2.36
C ILE A 142 -7.69 0.10 -2.00
N ASN A 143 -8.28 1.08 -2.67
CA ASN A 143 -8.02 2.49 -2.48
C ASN A 143 -9.08 3.14 -1.59
N LEU A 144 -8.68 3.62 -0.42
CA LEU A 144 -9.54 4.40 0.47
C LEU A 144 -9.47 5.88 0.13
N THR A 145 -10.63 6.48 -0.05
CA THR A 145 -10.84 7.90 -0.40
C THR A 145 -11.79 8.56 0.59
N ALA A 146 -11.67 9.87 0.73
CA ALA A 146 -12.60 10.71 1.45
C ALA A 146 -12.35 12.19 1.14
N SER A 147 -13.21 13.07 1.64
CA SER A 147 -12.95 14.52 1.53
C SER A 147 -11.65 14.93 2.25
N PRO A 148 -10.85 15.85 1.67
CA PRO A 148 -9.66 16.41 2.32
C PRO A 148 -9.95 16.98 3.71
N GLU A 149 -11.11 17.63 3.86
CA GLU A 149 -11.58 18.25 5.10
C GLU A 149 -11.68 17.21 6.21
N MET A 150 -12.30 16.07 5.92
CA MET A 150 -12.44 15.01 6.91
C MET A 150 -11.09 14.36 7.24
N ILE A 151 -10.21 14.17 6.26
CA ILE A 151 -8.86 13.64 6.51
C ILE A 151 -8.12 14.58 7.47
N ASN A 152 -8.21 15.90 7.24
CA ASN A 152 -7.61 16.93 8.08
C ASN A 152 -8.18 16.90 9.50
N GLU A 153 -9.50 16.80 9.66
CA GLU A 153 -10.14 16.65 10.96
C GLU A 153 -9.65 15.41 11.71
N ARG A 154 -9.56 14.26 11.04
CA ARG A 154 -9.06 13.01 11.63
C ARG A 154 -7.60 13.14 12.06
N ILE A 155 -6.76 13.80 11.26
CA ILE A 155 -5.36 14.09 11.60
C ILE A 155 -5.29 14.98 12.85
N LYS A 156 -6.03 16.10 12.87
CA LYS A 156 -6.08 17.02 14.01
C LYS A 156 -6.59 16.35 15.29
N ARG A 157 -7.66 15.56 15.18
CA ARG A 157 -8.20 14.79 16.30
C ARG A 157 -7.16 13.82 16.87
N ARG A 158 -6.40 13.14 16.01
CA ARG A 158 -5.31 12.25 16.45
C ARG A 158 -4.19 13.03 17.16
N SER A 159 -3.82 14.21 16.66
CA SER A 159 -2.85 15.09 17.32
C SER A 159 -3.32 15.47 18.73
N ARG A 160 -4.58 15.90 18.86
CA ARG A 160 -5.17 16.33 20.14
C ARG A 160 -5.30 15.18 21.14
N THR A 161 -5.76 14.01 20.68
CA THR A 161 -6.10 12.88 21.58
C THR A 161 -4.92 11.98 21.92
N LYS A 162 -3.90 11.87 21.05
CA LYS A 162 -2.76 10.95 21.22
C LYS A 162 -1.41 11.65 21.29
N GLY A 163 -1.34 12.97 21.12
CA GLY A 163 -0.08 13.71 21.01
C GLY A 163 0.76 13.33 19.79
N GLN A 164 0.20 12.61 18.82
CA GLN A 164 0.93 12.02 17.71
C GLN A 164 0.59 12.68 16.37
N THR A 165 1.50 13.55 15.92
CA THR A 165 1.51 14.15 14.59
C THR A 165 2.69 13.61 13.80
N LEU A 166 2.42 13.15 12.58
CA LEU A 166 3.46 12.66 11.68
C LEU A 166 4.35 13.83 11.28
N SER A 167 5.65 13.58 11.07
CA SER A 167 6.64 14.63 10.78
C SER A 167 6.20 15.55 9.64
N TYR A 168 5.67 14.98 8.56
CA TYR A 168 5.19 15.71 7.38
C TYR A 168 3.83 16.40 7.54
N HIS A 169 3.17 16.27 8.69
CA HIS A 169 1.99 17.06 9.06
C HIS A 169 2.31 18.16 10.07
N LYS A 170 3.52 18.18 10.64
CA LYS A 170 3.90 19.21 11.60
C LYS A 170 3.99 20.55 10.89
N ASN A 171 3.52 21.60 11.55
CA ASN A 171 3.59 22.99 11.10
C ASN A 171 2.82 23.32 9.81
N LYS A 172 2.01 22.39 9.28
CA LYS A 172 1.13 22.67 8.13
C LYS A 172 -0.19 23.30 8.59
N THR A 173 -0.61 24.33 7.88
CA THR A 173 -1.96 24.90 7.94
C THR A 173 -3.00 23.91 7.42
N CYS A 174 -4.28 24.21 7.63
CA CYS A 174 -5.37 23.38 7.12
C CYS A 174 -5.35 23.30 5.58
N ASP A 175 -5.08 24.43 4.93
CA ASP A 175 -5.08 24.54 3.47
C ASP A 175 -3.90 23.77 2.87
N GLU A 176 -2.71 23.85 3.49
CA GLU A 176 -1.55 23.05 3.08
C GLU A 176 -1.78 21.55 3.27
N LEU A 177 -2.53 21.13 4.30
CA LEU A 177 -2.92 19.73 4.47
C LEU A 177 -3.96 19.30 3.44
N SER A 178 -4.93 20.17 3.12
CA SER A 178 -5.92 19.91 2.07
C SER A 178 -5.24 19.75 0.71
N LEU A 179 -4.38 20.67 0.30
CA LEU A 179 -3.62 20.60 -0.95
C LEU A 179 -2.77 19.33 -1.02
N PHE A 180 -2.06 19.01 0.06
CA PHE A 180 -1.30 17.77 0.15
C PHE A 180 -2.17 16.52 -0.03
N ASN A 181 -3.34 16.47 0.61
CA ASN A 181 -4.25 15.34 0.49
C ASN A 181 -4.85 15.23 -0.91
N ILE A 182 -5.19 16.36 -1.55
CA ILE A 182 -5.66 16.41 -2.94
C ILE A 182 -4.61 15.82 -3.88
N GLU A 183 -3.37 16.26 -3.77
CA GLU A 183 -2.26 15.79 -4.62
C GLU A 183 -2.01 14.29 -4.43
N VAL A 184 -1.95 13.84 -3.18
CA VAL A 184 -1.75 12.44 -2.82
C VAL A 184 -2.90 11.55 -3.32
N MET A 185 -4.14 12.03 -3.23
CA MET A 185 -5.32 11.32 -3.75
C MET A 185 -5.32 11.29 -5.28
N GLY A 186 -4.96 12.39 -5.94
CA GLY A 186 -4.87 12.48 -7.40
C GLY A 186 -3.87 11.48 -7.98
N ARG A 187 -2.67 11.40 -7.40
CA ARG A 187 -1.64 10.41 -7.79
C ARG A 187 -2.14 8.97 -7.67
N ARG A 188 -2.86 8.65 -6.58
CA ARG A 188 -3.45 7.31 -6.41
C ARG A 188 -4.57 7.05 -7.39
N ALA A 189 -5.45 8.01 -7.63
CA ALA A 189 -6.51 7.89 -8.62
C ALA A 189 -5.94 7.59 -10.01
N MET A 190 -4.81 8.21 -10.36
CA MET A 190 -4.08 7.92 -11.59
C MET A 190 -3.60 6.46 -11.66
N LEU A 191 -2.96 5.93 -10.60
CA LEU A 191 -2.55 4.52 -10.57
C LEU A 191 -3.75 3.57 -10.69
N ILE A 192 -4.84 3.83 -9.96
CA ILE A 192 -6.07 3.03 -10.05
C ILE A 192 -6.62 3.03 -11.47
N ARG A 193 -6.63 4.18 -12.13
CA ARG A 193 -7.04 4.30 -13.54
C ARG A 193 -6.15 3.44 -14.45
N ARG A 194 -4.82 3.53 -14.33
CA ARG A 194 -3.86 2.71 -15.10
C ARG A 194 -4.08 1.20 -14.89
N MET A 195 -4.34 0.79 -13.65
CA MET A 195 -4.66 -0.61 -13.33
C MET A 195 -5.95 -1.07 -14.04
N LYS A 196 -7.03 -0.28 -13.96
CA LYS A 196 -8.30 -0.60 -14.63
C LYS A 196 -8.16 -0.68 -16.14
N GLU A 197 -7.48 0.30 -16.75
CA GLU A 197 -7.19 0.33 -18.19
C GLU A 197 -6.40 -0.90 -18.65
N SER A 198 -5.57 -1.46 -17.75
CA SER A 198 -4.77 -2.67 -18.03
C SER A 198 -5.45 -3.98 -17.62
N GLY A 199 -6.70 -3.94 -17.13
CA GLY A 199 -7.46 -5.12 -16.71
C GLY A 199 -7.10 -5.67 -15.33
N PHE A 200 -6.37 -4.91 -14.49
CA PHE A 200 -6.02 -5.34 -13.14
C PHE A 200 -7.10 -4.95 -12.11
N PRO A 201 -7.38 -5.84 -11.13
CA PRO A 201 -8.45 -5.62 -10.17
C PRO A 201 -8.14 -4.46 -9.23
N SER A 202 -9.11 -3.56 -9.09
CA SER A 202 -9.02 -2.46 -8.14
C SER A 202 -10.39 -2.06 -7.61
N LEU A 203 -10.44 -1.78 -6.31
CA LEU A 203 -11.62 -1.30 -5.61
C LEU A 203 -11.33 0.09 -5.05
N THR A 204 -12.25 1.05 -5.25
CA THR A 204 -12.17 2.36 -4.59
C THR A 204 -13.34 2.50 -3.64
N ILE A 205 -13.02 2.75 -2.37
CA ILE A 205 -13.98 2.88 -1.29
C ILE A 205 -13.95 4.31 -0.78
N ASP A 206 -15.13 4.92 -0.75
CA ASP A 206 -15.36 6.13 0.00
C ASP A 206 -15.66 5.77 1.45
N VAL A 207 -14.81 6.22 2.37
CA VAL A 207 -14.94 5.89 3.79
C VAL A 207 -16.14 6.57 4.46
N ASP A 208 -16.82 7.49 3.78
CA ASP A 208 -18.04 8.15 4.25
C ASP A 208 -19.28 7.27 4.10
N LYS A 209 -19.20 6.19 3.33
CA LYS A 209 -20.31 5.24 3.12
C LYS A 209 -20.65 4.36 4.33
N GLY A 210 -19.91 4.51 5.44
CA GLY A 210 -20.10 3.75 6.67
C GLY A 210 -19.36 2.41 6.69
N LEU A 211 -18.98 1.97 7.89
CA LEU A 211 -18.09 0.83 8.09
C LEU A 211 -18.65 -0.49 7.55
N ASP A 212 -19.93 -0.77 7.77
CA ASP A 212 -20.54 -2.05 7.38
C ASP A 212 -20.56 -2.24 5.87
N LYS A 213 -20.86 -1.16 5.14
CA LYS A 213 -20.78 -1.15 3.67
C LYS A 213 -19.35 -1.36 3.18
N MET A 214 -18.36 -0.68 3.77
CA MET A 214 -16.95 -0.90 3.43
C MET A 214 -16.52 -2.35 3.64
N ILE A 215 -16.94 -2.97 4.76
CA ILE A 215 -16.63 -4.36 5.06
C ILE A 215 -17.24 -5.29 4.02
N SER A 216 -18.51 -5.08 3.67
CA SER A 216 -19.20 -5.87 2.64
C SER A 216 -18.54 -5.72 1.27
N ASP A 217 -18.22 -4.49 0.86
CA ASP A 217 -17.59 -4.22 -0.44
C ASP A 217 -16.21 -4.91 -0.54
N ILE A 218 -15.45 -4.94 0.56
CA ILE A 218 -14.14 -5.60 0.62
C ILE A 218 -14.28 -7.11 0.62
N ASP A 219 -15.22 -7.69 1.37
CA ASP A 219 -15.42 -9.15 1.38
C ASP A 219 -15.82 -9.65 -0.01
N ASN A 220 -16.76 -8.96 -0.67
CA ASN A 220 -17.17 -9.28 -2.04
C ASN A 220 -15.99 -9.17 -3.01
N PHE A 221 -15.23 -8.07 -2.94
CA PHE A 221 -14.05 -7.91 -3.79
C PHE A 221 -12.99 -9.00 -3.56
N ILE A 222 -12.77 -9.44 -2.33
CA ILE A 222 -11.83 -10.55 -2.04
C ILE A 222 -12.36 -11.87 -2.59
N LEU A 223 -13.67 -12.10 -2.59
CA LEU A 223 -14.30 -13.28 -3.19
C LEU A 223 -14.20 -13.28 -4.72
N ASP A 224 -14.36 -12.12 -5.36
CA ASP A 224 -14.28 -11.99 -6.83
C ASP A 224 -12.87 -12.22 -7.39
N LEU A 225 -11.84 -12.15 -6.53
CA LEU A 225 -10.44 -12.44 -6.90
C LEU A 225 -10.10 -13.95 -6.91
N GLN A 226 -11.00 -14.80 -6.42
CA GLN A 226 -10.75 -16.21 -6.12
C GLN A 226 -11.10 -17.16 -7.26
#